data_AF-A0A1C4KY87-F1
#
_entry.id   AF-A0A1C4KY87-F1
#
_cell.length_a   1.000
_cell.length_b   1.000
_cell.length_c   1.000
_cell.angle_alpha   90.00
_cell.angle_beta   90.00
_cell.angle_gamma   90.00
#
_symmetry.space_group_name_H-M   'P 1'
#
loop_
_entity.id
_entity.type
_entity.pdbx_description
1 polymer ?
#
loop_
_entity_poly.entity_id
_entity_poly.type
_entity_poly.pdbx_seq_one_letter_code
_entity_poly.pdbx_strand_id
1 'polypeptide(L)' 'MDGNLYALPSPAADAFATYCGGNAGGSNETCVSLAALPGAEASFVIRDSKPEGAGKELRFTAAELDDFATGWARTRGLAL' A
#
# COMPACT_ATOMS: atom_id res chain seq x y z
N MET A 1 0.63 14.27 15.92
CA MET A 1 -0.34 14.27 14.82
C MET A 1 -1.55 13.50 15.31
N ASP A 2 -2.65 14.19 15.59
CA ASP A 2 -3.95 13.54 15.81
C ASP A 2 -4.40 13.00 14.45
N GLY A 3 -4.43 11.70 14.18
CA GLY A 3 -4.61 10.53 15.04
C GLY A 3 -5.50 9.49 14.31
N ASN A 4 -6.14 9.93 13.22
CA ASN A 4 -6.94 9.09 12.33
C ASN A 4 -6.60 9.36 10.86
N LEU A 5 -5.74 8.52 10.27
CA LEU A 5 -5.36 8.62 8.85
C LEU A 5 -6.56 8.45 7.91
N TYR A 6 -7.67 7.85 8.35
CA TYR A 6 -8.86 7.66 7.51
C TYR A 6 -9.71 8.93 7.33
N ALA A 7 -9.48 9.98 8.11
CA ALA A 7 -10.15 11.26 7.91
C ALA A 7 -9.60 12.05 6.70
N LEU A 8 -8.47 11.61 6.13
CA LEU A 8 -7.80 12.28 5.02
C LEU A 8 -8.37 11.83 3.66
N PRO A 9 -8.25 12.64 2.60
CA PRO A 9 -8.67 12.23 1.27
C PRO A 9 -7.87 11.03 0.77
N SER A 10 -8.53 10.14 0.01
CA SER A 10 -7.82 9.06 -0.69
C SER A 10 -6.98 9.61 -1.85
N PRO A 11 -5.84 8.98 -2.18
CA PRO A 11 -5.07 9.32 -3.37
C PRO A 11 -5.89 9.09 -4.65
N ALA A 12 -5.57 9.84 -5.71
CA ALA A 12 -6.11 9.58 -7.04
C ALA A 12 -5.69 8.18 -7.52
N ALA A 13 -6.51 7.54 -8.35
CA ALA A 13 -6.31 6.14 -8.74
C ALA A 13 -4.98 5.90 -9.49
N ASP A 14 -4.50 6.90 -10.23
CA ASP A 14 -3.26 6.93 -11.00
C ASP A 14 -2.01 7.25 -10.15
N ALA A 15 -2.18 7.64 -8.88
CA ALA A 15 -1.08 7.89 -7.96
C ALA A 15 -0.50 6.59 -7.34
N PHE A 16 -1.14 5.44 -7.58
CA PHE A 16 -0.74 4.16 -7.01
C PHE A 16 0.36 3.49 -7.84
N ALA A 17 1.48 3.19 -7.20
CA ALA A 17 2.47 2.24 -7.72
C ALA A 17 2.01 0.81 -7.41
N THR A 18 2.17 -0.11 -8.35
CA THR A 18 1.70 -1.48 -8.23
C THR A 18 2.86 -2.48 -8.24
N TYR A 19 2.87 -3.38 -7.27
CA TYR A 19 3.85 -4.44 -7.09
C TYR A 19 3.18 -5.80 -7.31
N CYS A 20 3.49 -6.40 -8.45
CA CYS A 20 2.99 -7.69 -8.89
C CYS A 20 4.05 -8.78 -8.65
N GLY A 21 3.63 -10.01 -8.38
CA GLY A 21 4.53 -11.12 -8.04
C GLY A 21 4.23 -12.43 -8.77
N GLY A 22 3.15 -12.47 -9.54
CA GLY A 22 2.79 -13.56 -10.43
C GLY A 22 3.50 -13.45 -11.78
N ASN A 23 3.95 -14.58 -12.31
CA ASN A 23 4.71 -14.66 -13.58
C ASN A 23 3.91 -14.33 -14.85
N ALA A 24 2.70 -13.77 -14.75
CA ALA A 24 1.80 -13.64 -15.90
C ALA A 24 1.53 -12.20 -16.36
N GLY A 25 1.72 -11.19 -15.51
CA GLY A 25 1.56 -9.76 -15.90
C GLY A 25 0.21 -9.44 -16.56
N GLY A 26 -0.77 -10.31 -16.39
CA GLY A 26 -2.06 -10.25 -17.06
C GLY A 26 -3.07 -9.47 -16.23
N SER A 27 -4.13 -8.98 -16.87
CA SER A 27 -5.19 -8.17 -16.25
C SER A 27 -5.96 -8.86 -15.11
N ASN A 28 -5.73 -10.16 -14.89
CA ASN A 28 -6.39 -10.96 -13.86
C ASN A 28 -5.55 -11.11 -12.58
N GLU A 29 -4.31 -10.63 -12.58
CA GLU A 29 -3.42 -10.70 -11.43
C GLU A 29 -3.85 -9.70 -10.33
N THR A 30 -3.88 -10.18 -9.09
CA THR A 30 -3.97 -9.30 -7.91
C THR A 30 -2.56 -8.86 -7.55
N CYS A 31 -2.34 -7.54 -7.50
CA CYS A 31 -1.10 -6.93 -7.09
C CYS A 31 -1.33 -6.03 -5.88
N VAL A 32 -0.27 -5.80 -5.10
CA VAL A 32 -0.32 -4.81 -4.00
C VAL A 32 -0.07 -3.43 -4.58
N SER A 33 -0.95 -2.47 -4.30
CA SER A 33 -0.82 -1.09 -4.74
C SER A 33 -0.57 -0.16 -3.56
N LEU A 34 0.37 0.78 -3.73
CA LEU A 34 0.83 1.71 -2.71
C LEU A 34 0.81 3.15 -3.26
N ALA A 35 0.36 4.11 -2.45
CA ALA A 35 0.46 5.54 -2.76
C ALA A 35 0.74 6.35 -1.49
N ALA A 36 1.32 7.55 -1.62
CA ALA A 36 1.40 8.51 -0.54
C ALA A 36 -0.01 9.02 -0.16
N LEU A 37 -0.29 9.18 1.13
CA LEU A 37 -1.56 9.69 1.63
C LEU A 37 -1.57 11.23 1.60
N PRO A 38 -2.45 11.88 0.82
CA PRO A 38 -2.49 13.34 0.77
C PRO A 38 -2.89 13.94 2.12
N GLY A 39 -2.23 15.04 2.49
CA GLY A 39 -2.51 15.75 3.74
C GLY A 39 -1.84 15.14 4.99
N ALA A 40 -1.05 14.08 4.84
CA ALA A 40 -0.18 13.57 5.90
C ALA A 40 1.25 13.38 5.37
N GLU A 41 2.23 13.86 6.14
CA GLU A 41 3.62 13.55 5.85
C GLU A 41 3.91 12.09 6.19
N ALA A 42 4.80 11.48 5.39
CA ALA A 42 5.33 10.14 5.63
C ALA A 42 4.21 9.13 5.99
N SER A 43 3.11 9.14 5.24
CA SER A 43 1.97 8.25 5.43
C SER A 43 1.52 7.73 4.09
N PHE A 44 1.02 6.50 4.07
CA PHE A 44 0.80 5.73 2.87
C PHE A 44 -0.54 4.99 2.90
N VAL A 45 -1.02 4.66 1.70
CA VAL A 45 -2.26 3.94 1.45
C VAL A 45 -1.93 2.67 0.68
N ILE A 46 -2.42 1.53 1.16
CA ILE A 46 -2.24 0.21 0.53
C ILE A 46 -3.58 -0.37 0.13
N ARG A 47 -3.64 -0.99 -1.06
CA ARG A 47 -4.83 -1.71 -1.54
C ARG A 47 -4.49 -2.85 -2.49
N ASP A 48 -5.49 -3.70 -2.76
CA ASP A 48 -5.49 -4.61 -3.91
C ASP A 48 -5.64 -3.79 -5.21
N SER A 49 -4.90 -4.14 -6.26
CA SER A 49 -4.98 -3.49 -7.58
C SER A 49 -6.31 -3.70 -8.31
N LYS A 50 -7.12 -4.67 -7.89
CA LYS A 50 -8.41 -4.96 -8.52
C LYS A 50 -9.49 -3.96 -8.10
N PRO A 51 -10.51 -3.75 -8.95
CA PRO A 51 -11.62 -2.83 -8.64
C PRO A 51 -12.32 -3.13 -7.31
N GLU A 52 -12.39 -4.40 -6.88
CA GLU A 52 -13.03 -4.81 -5.62
C GLU A 52 -12.28 -4.33 -4.36
N GLY A 53 -11.02 -3.93 -4.51
CA GLY A 53 -10.18 -3.34 -3.46
C GLY A 53 -10.35 -1.83 -3.31
N ALA A 54 -10.98 -1.14 -4.27
CA ALA A 54 -11.21 0.30 -4.19
C ALA A 54 -12.18 0.65 -3.04
N GLY A 55 -11.85 1.69 -2.28
CA GLY A 55 -12.62 2.12 -1.10
C GLY A 55 -12.41 1.26 0.15
N LYS A 56 -11.50 0.27 0.10
CA LYS A 56 -11.13 -0.61 1.23
C LYS A 56 -9.65 -0.45 1.59
N GLU A 57 -9.09 0.72 1.33
CA GLU A 57 -7.66 0.94 1.48
C GLU A 57 -7.24 0.94 2.95
N LEU A 58 -6.10 0.31 3.24
CA LEU A 58 -5.45 0.41 4.54
C LEU A 58 -4.51 1.61 4.55
N ARG A 59 -4.37 2.27 5.70
CA ARG A 59 -3.57 3.48 5.85
C ARG A 59 -2.58 3.33 7.00
N PHE A 60 -1.33 3.69 6.75
CA PHE A 60 -0.23 3.51 7.68
C PHE A 60 0.69 4.73 7.65
N THR A 61 1.35 4.99 8.76
CA THR A 61 2.55 5.82 8.79
C THR A 61 3.73 5.09 8.14
N ALA A 62 4.77 5.84 7.78
CA ALA A 62 6.02 5.27 7.28
C ALA A 62 6.63 4.31 8.30
N ALA A 63 6.68 4.69 9.58
CA ALA A 63 7.26 3.86 10.62
C ALA A 63 6.54 2.50 10.77
N GLU A 64 5.21 2.48 10.71
CA GLU A 64 4.43 1.23 10.75
C GLU A 64 4.68 0.38 9.51
N LEU A 65 4.74 1.02 8.33
CA LEU A 65 4.91 0.29 7.08
C LEU A 65 6.34 -0.25 6.91
N ASP A 66 7.35 0.48 7.36
CA ASP A 66 8.75 0.07 7.35
C ASP A 66 9.01 -1.10 8.30
N ASP A 67 8.40 -1.07 9.50
CA ASP A 67 8.46 -2.19 10.45
C ASP A 67 7.79 -3.44 9.87
N PHE A 68 6.60 -3.29 9.28
CA PHE A 68 5.93 -4.38 8.57
C PHE A 68 6.79 -4.94 7.42
N ALA A 69 7.31 -4.07 6.54
CA ALA A 69 8.07 -4.50 5.38
C ALA A 69 9.35 -5.27 5.77
N THR A 70 10.08 -4.73 6.76
CA THR A 70 11.30 -5.36 7.27
C THR A 70 10.99 -6.68 7.98
N GLY A 71 9.94 -6.72 8.81
CA GLY A 71 9.49 -7.92 9.51
C GLY A 71 9.02 -9.02 8.55
N TRP A 72 8.26 -8.64 7.51
CA TRP A 72 7.81 -9.53 6.45
C TRP A 72 9.00 -10.12 5.68
N ALA A 73 9.92 -9.28 5.20
CA ALA A 73 11.10 -9.71 4.46
C ALA A 73 11.94 -10.71 5.28
N ARG A 74 12.18 -10.41 6.56
CA ARG A 74 12.90 -11.32 7.48
C ARG A 74 12.17 -12.64 7.64
N THR A 75 10.86 -12.63 7.87
CA THR A 75 10.03 -13.85 8.04
C THR A 75 10.06 -14.74 6.80
N ARG A 76 10.20 -14.13 5.62
CA ARG A 76 10.23 -14.82 4.34
C ARG A 76 11.66 -15.16 3.85
N GLY A 77 12.69 -14.73 4.57
CA GLY A 77 14.09 -14.90 4.16
C GLY A 77 14.44 -14.15 2.86
N LEU A 78 13.77 -13.02 2.60
CA LEU A 78 14.04 -12.19 1.44
C LEU A 78 15.30 -11.33 1.68
N ALA A 79 16.08 -11.11 0.63
CA ALA A 79 17.14 -10.10 0.66
C ALA A 79 16.54 -8.70 0.48
N LEU A 80 16.94 -7.76 1.34
CA LEU A 80 16.62 -6.34 1.26
C LEU A 80 17.71 -5.58 0.52
#